data_AF-A0A4Q8TZ46-F1
#
_entry.id   AF-A0A4Q8TZ46-F1
#
_cell.length_a   1.000
_cell.length_b   1.000
_cell.length_c   1.000
_cell.angle_alpha   90.00
_cell.angle_beta   90.00
_cell.angle_gamma   90.00
#
_symmetry.space_group_name_H-M   'P 1'
#
loop_
_entity.id
_entity.type
_entity.pdbx_description
1 polymer ?
#
loop_
_entity_poly.entity_id
_entity_poly.type
_entity_poly.pdbx_seq_one_letter_code
_entity_poly.pdbx_strand_id
1 'polypeptide(L)'
;MSTVPYEIRQVDNCYLVILRGKWNMSTNIQYLAQLSETLKSRKGRAFHLFVDMRTWQIPNSDIYNQIKAPMKLDRRNQLGELWLEDECTDYGNIAEKFLSEQKFVLERTNTVDAFLKSVAERAGKVAANDIKSWVENEEFDKQIYSPQ
;
A
#
# COMPACT_ATOMS: atom_id res chain seq x y z
N MET A 1 6.70 6.10 21.90
CA MET A 1 5.85 6.84 20.94
C MET A 1 5.13 5.81 20.10
N SER A 2 3.82 5.92 19.89
CA SER A 2 3.05 4.96 19.09
C SER A 2 3.45 5.11 17.62
N THR A 3 4.21 4.15 17.09
CA THR A 3 4.52 4.08 15.65
C THR A 3 3.27 3.69 14.87
N VAL A 4 2.87 4.50 13.89
CA VAL A 4 1.69 4.23 13.06
C VAL A 4 2.04 3.09 12.08
N PRO A 5 1.26 2.00 12.03
CA PRO A 5 1.60 0.82 11.22
C PRO A 5 1.44 1.02 9.71
N TYR A 6 0.75 2.09 9.30
CA TYR A 6 0.58 2.49 7.91
C TYR A 6 0.41 4.01 7.78
N GLU A 7 0.64 4.52 6.58
CA GLU A 7 0.27 5.89 6.22
C GLU A 7 -0.28 5.88 4.78
N ILE A 8 -1.30 6.72 4.53
CA ILE A 8 -1.88 6.93 3.21
C ILE A 8 -1.73 8.42 2.89
N ARG A 9 -1.00 8.73 1.82
CA ARG A 9 -0.76 10.09 1.37
C ARG A 9 -1.27 10.27 -0.05
N GLN A 10 -1.94 11.40 -0.29
CA GLN A 10 -2.31 11.82 -1.63
C GLN A 10 -1.30 12.84 -2.14
N VAL A 11 -0.77 12.62 -3.34
CA VAL A 11 0.07 13.57 -4.06
C VAL A 11 -0.49 13.68 -5.48
N ASP A 12 -1.04 14.84 -5.82
CA ASP A 12 -1.75 15.09 -7.08
C ASP A 12 -2.82 14.03 -7.38
N ASN A 13 -2.65 13.31 -8.49
CA ASN A 13 -3.53 12.23 -8.94
C ASN A 13 -3.10 10.86 -8.41
N CYS A 14 -2.13 10.78 -7.51
CA CYS A 14 -1.55 9.55 -7.01
C CYS A 14 -1.82 9.35 -5.53
N TYR A 15 -1.92 8.09 -5.14
CA TYR A 15 -1.89 7.67 -3.74
C TYR A 15 -0.61 6.93 -3.49
N LEU A 16 0.02 7.26 -2.38
CA LEU A 16 1.16 6.56 -1.86
C LEU A 16 0.78 5.96 -0.50
N VAL A 17 1.02 4.67 -0.35
CA VAL A 17 0.66 3.88 0.82
C VAL A 17 1.90 3.21 1.37
N ILE A 18 2.15 3.35 2.67
CA ILE A 18 3.18 2.60 3.39
C ILE A 18 2.48 1.55 4.23
N LEU A 19 2.95 0.31 4.12
CA LEU A 19 2.56 -0.82 4.93
C LEU A 19 3.83 -1.37 5.56
N ARG A 20 3.91 -1.36 6.91
CA ARG A 20 5.13 -1.71 7.64
C ARG A 20 4.84 -2.59 8.85
N GLY A 21 5.76 -3.51 9.13
CA GLY A 21 5.71 -4.37 10.29
C GLY A 21 4.59 -5.43 10.26
N LYS A 22 4.42 -6.09 11.40
CA LYS A 22 3.48 -7.20 11.57
C LYS A 22 2.13 -6.71 12.07
N TRP A 23 1.11 -6.85 11.24
CA TRP A 23 -0.22 -6.37 11.53
C TRP A 23 -1.07 -7.41 12.22
N ASN A 24 -1.98 -6.96 13.07
CA ASN A 24 -3.12 -7.76 13.51
C ASN A 24 -4.36 -7.40 12.67
N MET A 25 -5.47 -8.09 12.94
CA MET A 25 -6.69 -7.89 12.15
C MET A 25 -7.30 -6.49 12.33
N SER A 26 -7.19 -5.91 13.53
CA SER A 26 -7.68 -4.57 13.81
C SER A 26 -6.96 -3.54 12.94
N THR A 27 -5.63 -3.62 12.87
CA THR A 27 -4.81 -2.73 12.02
C THR A 27 -5.20 -2.85 10.55
N ASN A 28 -5.38 -4.08 10.06
CA ASN A 28 -5.77 -4.31 8.67
C ASN A 28 -7.17 -3.73 8.35
N ILE A 29 -8.14 -3.86 9.27
CA ILE A 29 -9.48 -3.28 9.10
C ILE A 29 -9.43 -1.75 9.09
N GLN A 30 -8.66 -1.15 10.01
CA GLN A 30 -8.47 0.30 10.08
C GLN A 30 -7.86 0.86 8.79
N TYR A 31 -6.81 0.20 8.29
CA TYR A 31 -6.19 0.54 7.01
C TYR A 31 -7.19 0.49 5.86
N LEU A 32 -7.91 -0.63 5.70
CA LEU A 32 -8.87 -0.80 4.61
C LEU A 32 -10.01 0.23 4.68
N ALA A 33 -10.48 0.57 5.88
CA ALA A 33 -11.48 1.61 6.10
C ALA A 33 -10.98 2.97 5.63
N GLN A 34 -9.79 3.37 6.08
CA GLN A 34 -9.19 4.64 5.71
C GLN A 34 -8.89 4.71 4.21
N LEU A 35 -8.41 3.63 3.59
CA LEU A 35 -8.20 3.56 2.15
C LEU A 35 -9.52 3.71 1.40
N SER A 36 -10.58 3.03 1.83
CA SER A 36 -11.90 3.13 1.20
C SER A 36 -12.44 4.56 1.23
N GLU A 37 -12.35 5.25 2.37
CA GLU A 37 -12.76 6.65 2.51
C GLU A 37 -11.90 7.58 1.64
N THR A 38 -10.59 7.36 1.64
CA THR A 38 -9.64 8.12 0.83
C THR A 38 -9.97 8.00 -0.66
N LEU A 39 -10.22 6.80 -1.16
CA LEU A 39 -10.60 6.57 -2.56
C LEU A 39 -11.95 7.20 -2.90
N LYS A 40 -12.94 7.17 -2.00
CA LYS A 40 -14.25 7.82 -2.21
C LYS A 40 -14.13 9.34 -2.35
N SER A 41 -13.20 9.97 -1.64
CA SER A 41 -12.99 11.44 -1.68
C SER A 41 -12.65 11.97 -3.08
N ARG A 42 -12.14 11.11 -3.97
CA ARG A 42 -11.77 11.48 -5.35
C ARG A 42 -12.92 11.69 -6.32
N LYS A 43 -14.16 11.37 -5.92
CA LYS A 43 -15.36 11.57 -6.76
C LYS A 43 -15.19 11.02 -8.19
N GLY A 44 -14.52 9.88 -8.33
CA GLY A 44 -14.33 9.18 -9.61
C GLY A 44 -13.16 9.64 -10.49
N ARG A 45 -12.28 10.54 -10.05
CA ARG A 45 -11.10 10.93 -10.84
C ARG A 45 -10.09 9.78 -10.96
N ALA A 46 -9.40 9.66 -12.10
CA ALA A 46 -8.48 8.54 -12.38
C ALA A 46 -7.09 8.62 -11.71
N PHE A 47 -6.62 7.53 -11.08
CA PHE A 47 -5.46 7.56 -10.18
C PHE A 47 -4.46 6.42 -10.35
N HIS A 48 -3.23 6.66 -9.91
CA HIS A 48 -2.24 5.61 -9.65
C HIS A 48 -2.13 5.33 -8.15
N LEU A 49 -1.86 4.08 -7.80
CA LEU A 49 -1.58 3.65 -6.44
C LEU A 49 -0.15 3.12 -6.35
N PHE A 50 0.64 3.69 -5.46
CA PHE A 50 2.00 3.27 -5.16
C PHE A 50 2.00 2.73 -3.74
N VAL A 51 2.51 1.52 -3.55
CA VAL A 51 2.49 0.85 -2.25
C VAL A 51 3.92 0.46 -1.89
N ASP A 52 4.43 0.98 -0.79
CA ASP A 52 5.64 0.50 -0.17
C ASP A 52 5.26 -0.46 0.95
N MET A 53 5.50 -1.75 0.73
CA MET A 53 5.09 -2.86 1.59
C MET A 53 6.27 -3.69 2.10
N ARG A 54 7.49 -3.17 1.99
CA ARG A 54 8.68 -3.76 2.60
C ARG A 54 8.42 -4.07 4.07
N THR A 55 8.85 -5.22 4.57
CA THR A 55 8.68 -5.68 5.97
C THR A 55 7.23 -5.90 6.43
N TRP A 56 6.24 -5.66 5.58
CA TRP A 56 4.84 -5.83 5.94
C TRP A 56 4.47 -7.30 6.04
N GLN A 57 3.85 -7.68 7.16
CA GLN A 57 3.38 -9.03 7.39
C GLN A 57 1.95 -9.01 7.93
N ILE A 58 1.09 -9.84 7.36
CA ILE A 58 -0.27 -10.07 7.87
C ILE A 58 -0.38 -11.44 8.53
N PRO A 59 -1.34 -11.66 9.44
CA PRO A 59 -1.55 -12.98 10.03
C PRO A 59 -2.12 -13.94 8.98
N ASN A 60 -1.37 -15.01 8.66
CA ASN A 60 -1.88 -16.14 7.88
C ASN A 60 -2.91 -16.91 8.71
N SER A 61 -4.21 -16.65 8.49
CA SER A 61 -5.27 -17.49 9.04
C SER A 61 -6.45 -17.59 8.07
N ASP A 62 -7.10 -18.74 7.97
CA ASP A 62 -8.28 -18.93 7.11
C ASP A 62 -9.44 -17.99 7.47
N ILE A 63 -9.48 -17.54 8.74
CA ILE A 63 -10.40 -16.50 9.25
C ILE A 63 -10.18 -15.16 8.54
N TYR A 64 -8.94 -14.82 8.20
CA TYR A 64 -8.57 -13.61 7.46
C TYR A 64 -9.24 -13.55 6.07
N ASN A 65 -9.35 -14.71 5.40
CA ASN A 65 -9.97 -14.84 4.10
C ASN A 65 -11.50 -14.70 4.14
N GLN A 66 -12.13 -14.97 5.29
CA GLN A 66 -13.57 -14.82 5.51
C GLN A 66 -13.98 -13.37 5.86
N ILE A 67 -13.18 -12.65 6.66
CA ILE A 67 -13.49 -11.26 7.07
C ILE A 67 -13.31 -10.25 5.91
N LYS A 68 -12.44 -10.54 4.93
CA LYS A 68 -12.27 -9.72 3.70
C LYS A 68 -13.55 -9.56 2.85
N ALA A 69 -14.61 -10.34 3.12
CA ALA A 69 -15.76 -10.50 2.24
C ALA A 69 -16.64 -9.25 1.97
N PRO A 70 -16.71 -8.18 2.81
CA PRO A 70 -17.58 -7.04 2.46
C PRO A 70 -16.87 -5.73 2.06
N MET A 71 -15.55 -5.59 2.22
CA MET A 71 -14.88 -4.31 1.90
C MET A 71 -14.46 -4.22 0.43
N LYS A 72 -15.42 -3.87 -0.44
CA LYS A 72 -15.13 -3.51 -1.84
C LYS A 72 -14.54 -2.10 -1.91
N LEU A 73 -13.25 -1.99 -2.22
CA LEU A 73 -12.62 -0.72 -2.57
C LEU A 73 -13.15 -0.23 -3.93
N ASP A 74 -13.47 1.07 -4.06
CA ASP A 74 -13.85 1.64 -5.36
C ASP A 74 -12.60 1.91 -6.19
N ARG A 75 -12.24 0.93 -7.02
CA ARG A 75 -11.03 0.96 -7.86
C ARG A 75 -11.34 1.15 -9.35
N ARG A 76 -12.58 1.52 -9.69
CA ARG A 76 -13.06 1.61 -11.09
C ARG A 76 -12.27 2.57 -11.97
N ASN A 77 -11.67 3.61 -11.37
CA ASN A 77 -10.87 4.60 -12.06
C ASN A 77 -9.37 4.49 -11.74
N GLN A 78 -8.93 3.36 -11.19
CA GLN A 78 -7.52 3.12 -11.00
C GLN A 78 -6.85 2.81 -12.35
N LEU A 79 -5.76 3.53 -12.65
CA LEU A 79 -4.99 3.40 -13.89
C LEU A 79 -3.86 2.37 -13.76
N GLY A 80 -3.27 2.25 -12.57
CA GLY A 80 -2.19 1.30 -12.30
C GLY A 80 -1.87 1.17 -10.83
N GLU A 81 -1.14 0.12 -10.50
CA GLU A 81 -0.62 -0.14 -9.16
C GLU A 81 0.83 -0.58 -9.24
N LEU A 82 1.67 -0.09 -8.33
CA LEU A 82 3.06 -0.50 -8.22
C LEU A 82 3.40 -0.80 -6.77
N TRP A 83 3.94 -1.99 -6.52
CA TRP A 83 4.37 -2.45 -5.21
C TRP A 83 5.88 -2.44 -5.08
N LEU A 84 6.40 -1.79 -4.05
CA LEU A 84 7.76 -1.91 -3.55
C LEU A 84 7.77 -2.90 -2.38
N GLU A 85 8.41 -4.04 -2.59
CA GLU A 85 8.44 -5.16 -1.64
C GLU A 85 9.88 -5.57 -1.29
N ASP A 86 10.04 -6.36 -0.25
CA ASP A 86 11.32 -6.98 0.10
C ASP A 86 11.13 -8.47 0.41
N GLU A 87 12.23 -9.13 0.79
CA GLU A 87 12.24 -10.54 1.20
C GLU A 87 11.46 -10.82 2.49
N CYS A 88 11.16 -9.79 3.29
CA CYS A 88 10.40 -9.89 4.53
C CYS A 88 8.90 -9.64 4.34
N THR A 89 8.47 -9.20 3.15
CA THR A 89 7.07 -8.95 2.82
C THR A 89 6.28 -10.28 2.77
N ASP A 90 5.30 -10.43 3.64
CA ASP A 90 4.30 -11.52 3.61
C ASP A 90 2.89 -10.94 3.48
N TYR A 91 2.39 -10.93 2.25
CA TYR A 91 1.05 -10.46 1.89
C TYR A 91 -0.01 -11.60 1.86
N GLY A 92 0.35 -12.82 2.28
CA GLY A 92 -0.53 -14.01 2.23
C GLY A 92 -1.30 -14.14 0.90
N ASN A 93 -2.59 -14.52 0.96
CA ASN A 93 -3.45 -14.61 -0.23
C ASN A 93 -4.13 -13.27 -0.61
N ILE A 94 -3.63 -12.11 -0.15
CA ILE A 94 -4.16 -10.80 -0.59
C ILE A 94 -4.01 -10.67 -2.10
N ALA A 95 -2.80 -10.91 -2.62
CA ALA A 95 -2.51 -10.69 -4.03
C ALA A 95 -3.46 -11.46 -4.96
N GLU A 96 -3.76 -12.72 -4.67
CA GLU A 96 -4.54 -13.59 -5.55
C GLU A 96 -6.00 -13.13 -5.74
N LYS A 97 -6.70 -12.73 -4.66
CA LYS A 97 -8.07 -12.23 -4.75
C LYS A 97 -8.16 -10.83 -5.35
N PHE A 98 -7.16 -9.99 -5.10
CA PHE A 98 -7.13 -8.65 -5.70
C PHE A 98 -6.80 -8.72 -7.20
N LEU A 99 -5.98 -9.66 -7.65
CA LEU A 99 -5.58 -9.75 -9.06
C LEU A 99 -6.67 -10.26 -10.00
N SER A 100 -7.61 -11.09 -9.52
CA SER A 100 -8.62 -11.73 -10.39
C SER A 100 -9.73 -10.80 -10.89
N GLU A 101 -9.89 -9.60 -10.33
CA GLU A 101 -11.06 -8.74 -10.59
C GLU A 101 -10.72 -7.36 -11.22
N GLN A 102 -9.46 -7.09 -11.56
CA GLN A 102 -9.00 -5.71 -11.80
C GLN A 102 -8.67 -5.38 -13.26
N LYS A 103 -9.02 -4.15 -13.69
CA LYS A 103 -8.84 -3.63 -15.05
C LYS A 103 -7.56 -2.80 -15.24
N PHE A 104 -6.65 -2.83 -14.29
CA PHE A 104 -5.40 -2.07 -14.34
C PHE A 104 -4.19 -2.99 -14.24
N VAL A 105 -3.02 -2.44 -14.56
CA VAL A 105 -1.74 -3.15 -14.49
C VAL A 105 -1.19 -3.08 -13.06
N LEU A 106 -0.94 -4.23 -12.44
CA LEU A 106 -0.13 -4.34 -11.23
C LEU A 106 1.32 -4.63 -11.60
N GLU A 107 2.23 -3.82 -11.09
CA GLU A 107 3.68 -4.00 -11.19
C GLU A 107 4.28 -4.22 -9.80
N ARG A 108 5.41 -4.91 -9.76
CA ARG A 108 6.15 -5.22 -8.54
C ARG A 108 7.63 -4.93 -8.74
N THR A 109 8.28 -4.40 -7.72
CA THR A 109 9.71 -4.17 -7.69
C THR A 109 10.24 -4.33 -6.28
N ASN A 110 11.52 -4.70 -6.17
CA ASN A 110 12.24 -4.83 -4.91
C ASN A 110 13.35 -3.78 -4.76
N THR A 111 13.35 -2.75 -5.61
CA THR A 111 14.35 -1.67 -5.56
C THR A 111 13.68 -0.31 -5.49
N VAL A 112 14.19 0.54 -4.60
CA VAL A 112 13.72 1.92 -4.43
C VAL A 112 13.93 2.72 -5.73
N ASP A 113 15.05 2.52 -6.43
CA ASP A 113 15.35 3.24 -7.67
C ASP A 113 14.32 2.96 -8.77
N ALA A 114 13.97 1.69 -9.00
CA ALA A 114 12.94 1.34 -9.98
C ALA A 114 11.57 1.89 -9.56
N PHE A 115 11.25 1.84 -8.27
CA PHE A 115 10.01 2.39 -7.73
C PHE A 115 9.90 3.90 -7.99
N LEU A 116 10.93 4.67 -7.62
CA LEU A 116 10.97 6.12 -7.80
C LEU A 116 10.98 6.53 -9.27
N LYS A 117 11.63 5.74 -10.14
CA LYS A 117 11.57 5.96 -11.59
C LYS A 117 10.13 5.85 -12.11
N SER A 118 9.42 4.77 -11.76
CA SER A 118 8.02 4.60 -12.17
C SER A 118 7.08 5.63 -11.57
N VAL A 119 7.33 6.06 -10.33
CA VAL A 119 6.61 7.19 -9.70
C VAL A 119 6.85 8.47 -10.52
N ALA A 120 8.09 8.79 -10.87
CA ALA A 120 8.40 10.00 -11.63
C ALA A 120 7.76 10.02 -13.02
N GLU A 121 7.67 8.86 -13.67
CA GLU A 121 7.03 8.70 -14.99
C GLU A 121 5.50 8.91 -14.92
N ARG A 122 4.85 8.60 -13.80
CA ARG A 122 3.38 8.60 -13.64
C ARG A 122 2.81 9.77 -12.83
N ALA A 123 3.54 10.22 -11.84
CA ALA A 123 3.16 11.30 -10.91
C ALA A 123 3.92 12.60 -11.17
N GLY A 124 4.99 12.55 -11.98
CA GLY A 124 5.86 13.70 -12.25
C GLY A 124 7.01 13.84 -11.24
N LYS A 125 8.01 14.65 -11.60
CA LYS A 125 9.27 14.78 -10.85
C LYS A 125 9.10 15.41 -9.46
N VAL A 126 8.18 16.36 -9.30
CA VAL A 126 7.93 17.02 -8.01
C VAL A 126 7.36 16.00 -7.02
N ALA A 127 6.31 15.29 -7.42
CA ALA A 127 5.75 14.20 -6.63
C ALA A 127 6.81 13.13 -6.31
N ALA A 128 7.64 12.72 -7.28
CA ALA A 128 8.68 11.72 -7.03
C ALA A 128 9.70 12.14 -5.95
N ASN A 129 10.06 13.42 -5.87
CA ASN A 129 10.96 13.90 -4.82
C ASN A 129 10.30 13.84 -3.44
N ASP A 130 9.04 14.25 -3.32
CA ASP A 130 8.28 14.18 -2.07
C ASP A 130 8.12 12.72 -1.61
N ILE A 131 7.87 11.83 -2.57
CA ILE A 131 7.74 10.38 -2.35
C ILE A 131 9.08 9.76 -1.95
N LYS A 132 10.20 10.21 -2.54
CA LYS A 132 11.55 9.75 -2.19
C LYS A 132 11.86 9.98 -0.71
N SER A 133 11.69 11.21 -0.23
CA SER A 133 11.94 11.52 1.19
C SER A 133 11.06 10.73 2.16
N TRP A 134 9.92 10.23 1.68
CA TRP A 134 8.99 9.43 2.47
C TRP A 134 9.32 7.93 2.43
N VAL A 135 9.75 7.40 1.28
CA VAL A 135 10.20 5.99 1.12
C VAL A 135 11.53 5.74 1.83
N GLU A 136 12.40 6.74 1.89
CA GLU A 136 13.68 6.68 2.60
C GLU A 136 13.54 6.91 4.12
N ASN A 137 12.32 7.16 4.61
CA ASN A 137 12.09 7.41 6.02
C ASN A 137 12.06 6.11 6.84
N GLU A 138 13.16 5.82 7.52
CA GLU A 138 13.35 4.62 8.36
C GLU A 138 12.53 4.62 9.66
N GLU A 139 11.79 5.69 10.00
CA GLU A 139 10.95 5.72 11.21
C GLU A 139 9.90 4.61 11.23
N PHE A 140 9.46 4.14 10.05
CA PHE A 140 8.54 3.02 9.96
C PHE A 140 9.20 1.64 10.11
N ASP A 141 10.51 1.54 9.90
CA ASP A 141 11.26 0.27 9.94
C ASP A 141 11.61 -0.15 11.38
N LYS A 142 11.48 0.78 12.35
CA LYS A 142 11.68 0.51 13.79
C LYS A 142 10.63 -0.42 14.41
N GLN A 143 9.61 -0.85 13.65
CA GLN A 143 8.53 -1.73 14.11
C GLN A 143 8.90 -3.22 14.15
N ILE A 144 10.09 -3.60 13.66
CA ILE A 144 10.53 -5.02 13.57
C ILE A 144 11.01 -5.58 14.93
N TYR A 145 11.34 -4.71 15.90
CA TYR A 145 11.95 -5.11 17.16
C TYR A 145 11.13 -4.69 18.39
N SER A 146 9.95 -5.27 18.55
CA SER A 146 9.33 -5.39 19.87
C SER A 146 9.11 -6.88 20.17
N PRO A 147 9.98 -7.51 20.98
CA PRO A 147 9.70 -8.86 21.45
C PRO A 147 8.41 -8.82 22.28
N GLN A 148 7.48 -9.72 21.96
CA GLN A 148 6.32 -10.00 22.81
C GLN A 148 6.78 -10.60 24.14
#